data_AF-A4BE24-F1
#
_entry.id   AF-A4BE24-F1
#
_cell.length_a   1.000
_cell.length_b   1.000
_cell.length_c   1.000
_cell.angle_alpha   90.00
_cell.angle_beta   90.00
_cell.angle_gamma   90.00
#
_symmetry.space_group_name_H-M   'P 1'
#
loop_
_entity.id
_entity.type
_entity.pdbx_description
1 polymer ?
#
loop_
_entity_poly.entity_id
_entity_poly.type
_entity_poly.pdbx_seq_one_letter_code
_entity_poly.pdbx_strand_id
1 'polypeptide(L)'
;MIAPRDVILKGIKTALVVGSVLTVINQWSALVGEESLRWPALFLTYLVPFSVFIYSYRANRVANPVETHPVDTPEDPGSQSPPASR
;
A
#
# COMPACT_ATOMS: atom_id res chain seq x y z
N MET A 1 11.87 -9.87 -0.56
CA MET A 1 10.42 -9.90 -0.88
C MET A 1 10.04 -8.62 -1.59
N ILE A 2 9.63 -8.72 -2.85
CA ILE A 2 9.15 -7.60 -3.66
C ILE A 2 7.67 -7.38 -3.28
N ALA A 3 7.22 -6.12 -3.19
CA ALA A 3 5.81 -5.83 -2.94
C ALA A 3 4.93 -6.40 -4.08
N PRO A 4 3.72 -6.89 -3.80
CA PRO A 4 2.84 -7.41 -4.84
C PRO A 4 2.47 -6.30 -5.84
N ARG A 5 2.18 -6.69 -7.09
CA ARG A 5 1.99 -5.76 -8.22
C ARG A 5 0.90 -4.72 -7.96
N ASP A 6 -0.19 -5.11 -7.31
CA ASP A 6 -1.31 -4.22 -6.98
C ASP A 6 -0.88 -3.09 -6.02
N VAL A 7 0.02 -3.40 -5.09
CA VAL A 7 0.56 -2.44 -4.12
C VAL A 7 1.53 -1.49 -4.79
N ILE A 8 2.36 -1.99 -5.71
CA ILE A 8 3.23 -1.13 -6.51
C ILE A 8 2.39 -0.13 -7.31
N LEU A 9 1.30 -0.57 -7.96
CA LEU A 9 0.40 0.31 -8.72
C LEU A 9 -0.29 1.36 -7.82
N LYS A 10 -0.74 0.96 -6.63
CA LYS A 10 -1.28 1.90 -5.63
C LYS A 10 -0.23 2.93 -5.20
N GLY A 11 1.00 2.49 -4.97
CA GLY A 11 2.12 3.38 -4.62
C GLY A 11 2.44 4.38 -5.73
N ILE A 12 2.49 3.93 -6.99
CA ILE A 12 2.69 4.81 -8.15
C ILE A 12 1.56 5.83 -8.25
N LYS A 13 0.29 5.42 -8.08
CA LYS A 13 -0.85 6.34 -8.10
C LYS A 13 -0.71 7.41 -7.00
N THR A 14 -0.36 7.01 -5.78
CA THR A 14 -0.08 7.94 -4.67
C THR A 14 1.04 8.91 -5.03
N ALA A 15 2.15 8.41 -5.58
CA ALA A 15 3.28 9.22 -6.00
C ALA A 15 2.93 10.23 -7.08
N LEU A 16 2.12 9.86 -8.06
CA LEU A 16 1.65 10.77 -9.09
C LEU A 16 0.77 11.87 -8.50
N VAL A 17 -0.24 11.53 -7.69
CA VAL A 17 -1.17 12.52 -7.12
C VAL A 17 -0.43 13.47 -6.17
N VAL A 18 0.25 12.92 -5.17
CA VAL A 18 0.95 13.72 -4.15
C VAL A 18 2.12 14.47 -4.79
N GLY A 19 2.90 13.81 -5.64
CA GLY A 19 4.03 14.42 -6.34
C GLY A 19 3.60 15.55 -7.27
N SER A 20 2.48 15.45 -7.99
CA SER A 20 1.99 16.56 -8.82
C SER A 20 1.57 17.76 -7.97
N VAL A 21 0.85 17.54 -6.86
CA VAL A 21 0.50 18.62 -5.93
C VAL A 21 1.75 19.29 -5.35
N LEU A 22 2.72 18.48 -4.89
CA LEU A 22 3.99 19.00 -4.37
C LEU A 22 4.80 19.75 -5.44
N THR A 23 4.78 19.29 -6.69
CA THR A 23 5.49 19.95 -7.80
C THR A 23 4.91 21.34 -8.04
N VAL A 24 3.59 21.46 -8.07
CA VAL A 24 2.88 22.74 -8.27
C VAL A 24 3.23 23.73 -7.18
N ILE A 25 3.22 23.33 -5.90
CA ILE A 25 3.52 24.25 -4.79
C ILE A 25 5.02 24.55 -4.64
N ASN A 26 5.90 23.58 -4.92
CA ASN A 26 7.33 23.68 -4.65
C ASN A 26 8.10 24.37 -5.78
N GLN A 27 7.58 24.32 -7.01
CA GLN A 27 8.28 24.84 -8.20
C GLN A 27 7.35 25.60 -9.15
N TRP A 28 6.32 26.28 -8.61
CA TRP A 28 5.37 27.07 -9.40
C TRP A 28 6.06 28.02 -10.39
N SER A 29 7.00 28.84 -9.90
CA SER A 29 7.78 29.78 -10.73
C SER A 29 8.50 29.08 -11.90
N ALA A 30 8.99 27.86 -11.70
CA ALA A 30 9.60 27.10 -12.78
C ALA A 30 8.58 26.50 -13.78
N LEU A 31 7.33 26.27 -13.36
CA LEU A 31 6.24 25.85 -14.25
C LEU A 31 5.70 27.00 -15.10
N VAL A 32 5.66 28.23 -14.54
CA VAL A 32 5.23 29.43 -15.28
C VAL A 32 6.37 30.06 -16.10
N GLY A 33 7.58 29.51 -16.03
CA GLY A 33 8.73 29.94 -16.82
C GLY A 33 9.50 31.14 -16.24
N GLU A 34 9.24 31.51 -14.99
CA GLU A 34 9.99 32.53 -14.26
C GLU A 34 11.36 32.03 -13.77
N GLU A 35 11.52 30.71 -13.61
CA GLU A 35 12.77 30.07 -13.15
C GLU A 35 13.06 28.77 -13.93
N SER A 36 14.29 28.29 -13.84
CA SER A 36 14.67 26.98 -14.38
C SER A 36 14.13 25.82 -13.53
N LEU A 37 13.68 24.75 -14.19
CA LEU A 37 13.25 23.53 -13.51
C LEU A 37 14.42 22.87 -12.75
N ARG A 38 14.26 22.70 -11.44
CA ARG A 38 15.23 21.97 -10.61
C ARG A 38 14.94 20.47 -10.67
N TRP A 39 15.46 19.80 -11.70
CA TRP A 39 15.26 18.37 -11.97
C TRP A 39 15.45 17.44 -10.76
N PRO A 40 16.47 17.62 -9.89
CA PRO A 40 16.62 16.75 -8.72
C PRO A 40 15.44 16.89 -7.74
N ALA A 41 14.96 18.12 -7.52
CA ALA A 41 13.82 18.38 -6.66
C ALA A 41 12.54 17.77 -7.24
N LEU A 42 12.34 17.87 -8.56
CA LEU A 42 11.22 17.26 -9.25
C LEU A 42 11.24 15.73 -9.09
N PHE A 43 12.39 15.08 -9.28
CA PHE A 43 12.52 13.64 -9.09
C PHE A 43 12.19 13.20 -7.65
N LEU A 44 12.77 13.88 -6.64
CA LEU A 44 12.48 13.59 -5.24
C LEU A 44 11.00 13.78 -4.90
N THR A 45 10.35 14.77 -5.52
CA THR A 45 8.94 15.08 -5.31
C THR A 45 8.01 13.90 -5.65
N TYR A 46 8.38 13.06 -6.62
CA TYR A 46 7.65 11.83 -6.93
C TYR A 46 8.22 10.60 -6.21
N LEU A 47 9.54 10.52 -6.03
CA LEU A 47 10.19 9.37 -5.41
C LEU A 47 9.86 9.24 -3.91
N VAL A 48 9.80 10.35 -3.19
CA VAL A 48 9.56 10.35 -1.74
C VAL A 48 8.17 9.82 -1.40
N PRO A 49 7.05 10.32 -1.99
CA PRO A 49 5.73 9.77 -1.68
C PRO A 49 5.58 8.29 -2.04
N PHE A 50 6.22 7.82 -3.12
CA PHE A 50 6.28 6.38 -3.44
C PHE A 50 6.97 5.58 -2.33
N SER A 51 8.15 6.05 -1.91
CA SER A 51 8.97 5.37 -0.89
C SER A 51 8.27 5.34 0.46
N VAL A 52 7.64 6.44 0.86
CA VAL A 52 6.82 6.53 2.09
C VAL A 52 5.64 5.56 2.01
N PHE A 53 4.92 5.49 0.89
CA PHE A 53 3.83 4.53 0.72
C PHE A 53 4.28 3.08 0.93
N ILE A 54 5.41 2.68 0.31
CA ILE A 54 5.96 1.33 0.45
C ILE A 54 6.42 1.06 1.89
N TYR A 55 7.05 2.04 2.54
CA TYR A 55 7.47 1.94 3.93
C TYR A 55 6.27 1.74 4.86
N SER A 56 5.23 2.58 4.74
CA SER A 56 4.00 2.48 5.52
C SER A 56 3.26 1.16 5.28
N TYR A 57 3.20 0.70 4.03
CA TYR A 57 2.61 -0.59 3.70
C TYR A 57 3.31 -1.75 4.42
N ARG A 58 4.65 -1.73 4.49
CA ARG A 58 5.41 -2.75 5.21
C ARG A 58 5.20 -2.65 6.72
N ALA A 59 5.25 -1.44 7.28
CA ALA A 59 5.06 -1.21 8.72
C ALA A 59 3.67 -1.70 9.18
N ASN A 60 2.61 -1.38 8.44
CA ASN A 60 1.25 -1.76 8.80
C ASN A 60 0.99 -3.27 8.72
N ARG A 61 1.72 -4.00 7.87
CA ARG A 61 1.65 -5.47 7.80
C ARG A 61 2.32 -6.18 8.97
N VAL A 62 3.30 -5.54 9.59
CA VAL A 62 3.95 -6.05 10.80
C VAL A 62 3.09 -5.77 12.04
N ALA A 63 2.41 -4.62 12.07
CA ALA A 63 1.58 -4.20 13.20
C ALA A 63 0.21 -4.91 13.29
N ASN A 64 -0.36 -5.36 12.16
CA ASN A 64 -1.56 -6.19 12.12
C ASN A 64 -1.25 -7.49 11.40
N PRO A 65 -0.67 -8.49 12.09
CA PRO A 65 -0.68 -9.86 11.60
C PRO A 65 -2.14 -10.22 11.34
N VAL A 66 -2.45 -10.74 10.15
CA VAL A 66 -3.75 -11.37 9.92
C VAL A 66 -3.85 -12.49 10.95
N GLU A 67 -4.63 -12.30 12.01
CA GLU A 67 -5.04 -13.38 12.90
C GLU A 67 -5.81 -14.35 12.00
N THR A 68 -5.11 -15.38 11.56
CA THR A 68 -5.72 -16.55 10.95
C THR A 68 -6.51 -17.23 12.05
N HIS A 69 -7.73 -16.76 12.29
CA HIS A 69 -8.75 -17.64 12.85
C HIS A 69 -8.76 -18.87 11.94
N PRO A 70 -8.59 -20.08 12.50
CA PRO A 70 -8.64 -21.31 11.72
C PRO A 70 -9.92 -21.26 10.90
N VAL A 71 -9.76 -21.28 9.58
CA VAL A 71 -10.88 -21.47 8.66
C VAL A 71 -11.61 -22.72 9.14
N ASP A 72 -12.90 -22.56 9.37
CA ASP A 72 -13.84 -23.60 9.76
C ASP A 72 -13.46 -24.92 9.07
N THR A 73 -12.93 -25.88 9.84
CA THR A 73 -12.99 -27.28 9.43
C THR A 73 -14.46 -27.50 9.09
N PRO A 74 -14.81 -27.95 7.87
CA PRO A 74 -16.18 -28.34 7.59
C PRO A 74 -16.54 -29.36 8.67
N GLU A 75 -17.44 -29.03 9.58
CA GLU A 75 -17.96 -30.01 10.51
C GLU A 75 -18.53 -31.12 9.64
N ASP A 76 -17.87 -32.29 9.68
CA ASP A 76 -18.31 -33.47 8.96
C ASP A 76 -19.75 -33.76 9.39
N PRO A 77 -20.75 -33.65 8.49
CA PRO A 77 -22.13 -33.89 8.83
C PRO A 77 -22.40 -35.35 9.26
N GLY A 78 -21.39 -36.22 9.27
CA GLY A 78 -21.46 -37.62 9.68
C GLY A 78 -21.13 -37.95 11.15
N SER A 79 -20.67 -37.01 11.98
CA SER A 79 -20.22 -37.33 13.37
C SER A 79 -21.33 -37.28 14.44
N GLN A 80 -22.58 -37.60 14.11
CA GLN A 80 -23.60 -37.89 15.11
C GLN A 80 -23.52 -39.37 15.50
N SER A 81 -22.86 -39.65 16.63
CA SER A 81 -22.88 -40.96 17.28
C SER A 81 -24.32 -41.41 17.58
N PRO A 82 -24.72 -42.66 17.30
CA PRO A 82 -26.07 -43.13 17.61
C PRO A 82 -26.31 -43.12 19.12
N PRO A 83 -27.53 -42.78 19.59
CA PRO A 83 -27.86 -42.75 21.01
C PRO A 83 -27.72 -44.16 21.59
N ALA A 84 -26.99 -44.26 22.71
CA ALA A 84 -26.83 -45.50 23.47
C ALA A 84 -28.21 -46.08 23.81
N SER A 85 -28.48 -47.28 23.30
CA SER A 85 -29.66 -48.06 23.62
C SER A 85 -29.69 -48.35 25.13
N ARG A 86 -30.69 -47.81 25.83
CA ARG A 86 -31.11 -48.26 27.16
C ARG A 86 -32.13 -49.38 27.03
#